data_AF-A0AAD9LL36-F1
#
_entry.id   AF-A0AAD9LL36-F1
#
_cell.length_a   1.000
_cell.length_b   1.000
_cell.length_c   1.000
_cell.angle_alpha   90.00
_cell.angle_beta   90.00
_cell.angle_gamma   90.00
#
_symmetry.space_group_name_H-M   'P 1'
#
loop_
_entity.id
_entity.type
_entity.pdbx_description
1 polymer ?
#
loop_
_entity_poly.entity_id
_entity_poly.type
_entity_poly.pdbx_seq_one_letter_code
_entity_poly.pdbx_strand_id
1 'polypeptide(L)'
;MVAAPISRLIFNYGDISFNDHRIVYAGIATLKPTLPFGQLPVLELDGVVYAQSMAITRYAAKLAGLYPSDALNALKADMFSCAVGEIEGPFIDFTYMTQDEAEKPQKKVFIEETVPKFFAVFEKMVVDRFILAEQISYCNCFSRNVETPK
;
A
#
# COMPACT_ATOMS: atom_id res chain seq x y z
N MET A 1 -7.37 -15.51 -0.37
CA MET A 1 -7.03 -14.07 -0.24
C MET A 1 -6.45 -13.56 -1.54
N VAL A 2 -7.02 -12.50 -2.13
CA VAL A 2 -6.44 -11.82 -3.29
C VAL A 2 -5.82 -10.51 -2.79
N ALA A 3 -4.67 -10.59 -2.13
CA ALA A 3 -4.07 -9.47 -1.41
C ALA A 3 -3.29 -8.49 -2.30
N ALA A 4 -3.01 -7.29 -1.79
CA ALA A 4 -1.98 -6.42 -2.37
C ALA A 4 -0.58 -6.98 -2.06
N PRO A 5 0.44 -6.72 -2.91
CA PRO A 5 1.82 -7.16 -2.67
C PRO A 5 2.34 -6.86 -1.26
N ILE A 6 2.01 -5.68 -0.71
CA ILE A 6 2.46 -5.24 0.62
C ILE A 6 1.84 -6.08 1.74
N SER A 7 0.53 -6.31 1.72
CA SER A 7 -0.12 -7.16 2.72
C SER A 7 0.43 -8.60 2.72
N ARG A 8 0.75 -9.17 1.55
CA ARG A 8 1.40 -10.50 1.47
C ARG A 8 2.78 -10.50 2.11
N LEU A 9 3.57 -9.46 1.84
CA LEU A 9 4.91 -9.32 2.43
C LEU A 9 4.83 -9.29 3.96
N ILE A 10 3.86 -8.54 4.50
CA ILE A 10 3.66 -8.42 5.95
C ILE A 10 3.20 -9.74 6.55
N PHE A 11 2.26 -10.46 5.91
CA PHE A 11 1.84 -11.78 6.41
C PHE A 11 3.02 -12.76 6.46
N ASN A 12 3.86 -12.80 5.42
CA ASN A 12 5.06 -13.63 5.43
C ASN A 12 6.07 -13.20 6.51
N TYR A 13 6.26 -11.89 6.70
CA TYR A 13 7.16 -11.38 7.75
C TYR A 13 6.70 -11.79 9.15
N GLY A 14 5.39 -11.75 9.42
CA GLY A 14 4.83 -12.14 10.70
C GLY A 14 4.62 -13.64 10.90
N ASP A 15 5.07 -14.49 9.97
CA ASP A 15 4.79 -15.94 9.93
C ASP A 15 3.29 -16.27 10.04
N ILE A 16 2.45 -15.42 9.45
CA ILE A 16 0.99 -15.56 9.46
C ILE A 16 0.58 -16.37 8.24
N SER A 17 0.02 -17.56 8.48
CA SER A 17 -0.51 -18.41 7.42
C SER A 17 -1.69 -17.76 6.70
N PHE A 18 -1.64 -17.74 5.37
CA PHE A 18 -2.74 -17.27 4.52
C PHE A 18 -2.78 -18.04 3.21
N ASN A 19 -3.95 -18.07 2.57
CA ASN A 19 -4.09 -18.68 1.25
C ASN A 19 -4.02 -17.60 0.14
N ASP A 20 -2.93 -17.60 -0.64
CA ASP A 20 -2.72 -16.65 -1.75
C ASP A 20 -3.47 -17.10 -3.01
N HIS A 21 -4.61 -16.49 -3.27
CA HIS A 21 -5.40 -16.74 -4.47
C HIS A 21 -5.05 -15.69 -5.52
N ARG A 22 -4.32 -16.10 -6.55
CA ARG A 22 -3.93 -15.22 -7.65
C ARG A 22 -4.88 -15.39 -8.81
N ILE A 23 -5.63 -14.32 -9.12
CA ILE A 23 -6.63 -14.34 -10.18
C ILE A 23 -5.99 -13.87 -11.47
N VAL A 24 -6.12 -14.69 -12.51
CA VAL A 24 -5.70 -14.33 -13.87
C VAL A 24 -6.62 -13.24 -14.41
N TYR A 25 -6.08 -12.28 -15.16
CA TYR A 25 -6.79 -11.11 -15.66
C TYR A 25 -8.17 -11.43 -16.28
N ALA A 26 -8.26 -12.51 -17.07
CA ALA A 26 -9.50 -12.95 -17.70
C ALA A 26 -10.62 -13.32 -16.69
N GLY A 27 -10.27 -13.82 -15.51
CA GLY A 27 -11.22 -14.17 -14.44
C GLY A 27 -11.62 -12.99 -13.55
N ILE A 28 -11.02 -11.82 -13.72
CA ILE A 28 -11.36 -10.65 -12.90
C ILE A 28 -12.76 -10.15 -13.26
N ALA A 29 -13.10 -10.09 -14.55
CA ALA A 29 -14.38 -9.55 -15.02
C ALA A 29 -15.60 -10.28 -14.44
N THR A 30 -15.51 -11.60 -14.29
CA THR A 30 -16.58 -12.44 -13.71
C THR A 30 -16.68 -12.30 -12.19
N LEU A 31 -15.58 -11.97 -11.51
CA LEU A 31 -15.56 -11.80 -10.06
C LEU A 31 -15.99 -10.40 -9.62
N LYS A 32 -15.75 -9.35 -10.40
CA LYS A 32 -16.10 -7.96 -10.02
C LYS A 32 -17.52 -7.83 -9.44
N PRO A 33 -18.59 -8.41 -10.03
CA PRO A 33 -19.93 -8.26 -9.49
C PRO A 33 -20.13 -8.86 -8.09
N THR A 34 -19.28 -9.81 -7.68
CA THR A 34 -19.38 -10.49 -6.38
C THR A 34 -18.54 -9.80 -5.30
N LEU A 35 -17.75 -8.78 -5.64
CA LEU A 35 -16.88 -8.08 -4.70
C LEU A 35 -17.56 -6.83 -4.14
N PRO A 36 -17.32 -6.47 -2.86
CA PRO A 36 -17.99 -5.35 -2.20
C PRO A 36 -17.93 -4.01 -2.96
N PHE A 37 -16.80 -3.73 -3.61
CA PHE A 37 -16.60 -2.52 -4.40
C PHE A 37 -16.25 -2.80 -5.86
N GLY A 38 -16.44 -4.04 -6.34
CA GLY A 38 -16.02 -4.43 -7.70
C GLY A 38 -14.51 -4.33 -7.96
N GLN A 39 -13.71 -4.32 -6.89
CA GLN A 39 -12.28 -4.05 -6.93
C GLN A 39 -11.50 -5.11 -6.13
N LEU A 40 -10.28 -5.37 -6.60
CA LEU A 40 -9.26 -6.10 -5.88
C LEU A 40 -8.21 -5.10 -5.37
N PRO A 41 -7.46 -5.40 -4.29
CA PRO A 41 -7.43 -6.65 -3.54
C PRO A 41 -8.61 -6.85 -2.56
N VAL A 42 -8.83 -8.11 -2.17
CA VAL A 42 -9.74 -8.50 -1.08
C VAL A 42 -9.11 -9.54 -0.15
N LEU A 43 -9.48 -9.45 1.12
CA LEU A 43 -9.17 -10.41 2.18
C LEU A 43 -10.47 -11.09 2.60
N GLU A 44 -10.47 -12.42 2.69
CA GLU A 44 -11.60 -13.18 3.18
C GLU A 44 -11.24 -13.78 4.53
N LEU A 45 -12.06 -13.55 5.54
CA LEU A 45 -11.93 -14.10 6.89
C LEU A 45 -13.28 -14.67 7.31
N ASP A 46 -13.32 -15.96 7.64
CA ASP A 46 -14.53 -16.65 8.11
C ASP A 46 -15.76 -16.45 7.20
N GLY A 47 -15.52 -16.46 5.88
CA GLY A 47 -16.55 -16.24 4.85
C GLY A 47 -16.97 -14.78 4.64
N VAL A 48 -16.37 -13.83 5.36
CA VAL A 48 -16.61 -12.39 5.19
C VAL A 48 -15.52 -11.77 4.33
N VAL A 49 -15.92 -11.01 3.31
CA VAL A 49 -15.00 -10.36 2.36
C VAL A 49 -14.76 -8.90 2.74
N TYR A 50 -13.50 -8.56 2.95
CA TYR A 50 -12.99 -7.22 3.24
C TYR A 50 -12.19 -6.70 2.05
N ALA A 51 -12.35 -5.41 1.75
CA ALA A 51 -11.68 -4.76 0.62
C ALA A 51 -10.82 -3.57 1.10
N GLN A 52 -10.18 -2.88 0.16
CA GLN A 52 -9.22 -1.79 0.34
C GLN A 52 -7.83 -2.27 0.77
N SER A 53 -6.85 -2.09 -0.13
CA SER A 53 -5.47 -2.51 0.07
C SER A 53 -4.87 -1.99 1.37
N MET A 54 -5.07 -0.71 1.69
CA MET A 54 -4.52 -0.09 2.90
C MET A 54 -5.18 -0.59 4.19
N ALA A 55 -6.49 -0.87 4.17
CA ALA A 55 -7.16 -1.46 5.32
C ALA A 55 -6.62 -2.86 5.61
N ILE A 56 -6.47 -3.68 4.56
CA ILE A 56 -5.90 -5.03 4.65
C ILE A 56 -4.44 -4.98 5.13
N THR A 57 -3.62 -4.05 4.59
CA THR A 57 -2.23 -3.85 5.01
C THR A 57 -2.11 -3.50 6.49
N ARG A 58 -2.94 -2.57 7.00
CA ARG A 58 -2.95 -2.22 8.44
C ARG A 58 -3.39 -3.40 9.31
N TYR A 59 -4.36 -4.18 8.86
CA TYR A 59 -4.77 -5.40 9.57
C TYR A 59 -3.62 -6.41 9.65
N ALA A 60 -2.96 -6.69 8.53
CA ALA A 60 -1.78 -7.56 8.49
C ALA A 60 -0.67 -7.03 9.40
N ALA A 61 -0.42 -5.71 9.40
CA ALA A 61 0.59 -5.07 10.24
C ALA A 61 0.29 -5.23 11.74
N LYS A 62 -0.98 -5.11 12.14
CA LYS A 62 -1.39 -5.33 13.53
C LYS A 62 -1.14 -6.77 13.97
N LEU A 63 -1.45 -7.75 13.12
CA LEU A 63 -1.20 -9.16 13.42
C LEU A 63 0.30 -9.47 13.50
N ALA A 64 1.12 -8.86 12.63
CA ALA A 64 2.56 -9.08 12.58
C ALA A 64 3.36 -8.23 13.60
N GLY A 65 2.70 -7.43 14.44
CA GLY A 65 3.38 -6.53 15.39
C GLY A 65 4.09 -5.33 14.76
N LEU A 66 3.79 -5.01 13.48
CA LEU A 66 4.39 -3.91 12.71
C LEU A 66 3.56 -2.61 12.74
N TYR A 67 2.36 -2.65 13.31
CA TYR A 67 1.56 -1.44 13.52
C TYR A 67 1.95 -0.81 14.86
N PRO A 68 2.36 0.48 14.89
CA PRO A 68 2.77 1.13 16.13
C PRO A 68 1.67 1.10 17.20
N SER A 69 2.05 0.81 18.46
CA SER A 69 1.13 0.83 19.60
C SER A 69 0.88 2.23 20.16
N ASP A 70 1.89 3.11 20.06
CA ASP A 70 1.76 4.52 20.41
C ASP A 70 0.89 5.25 19.37
N ALA A 71 -0.09 6.02 19.87
CA ALA A 71 -1.06 6.69 19.02
C ALA A 71 -0.44 7.74 18.10
N LEU A 72 0.60 8.45 18.56
CA LEU A 72 1.27 9.46 17.75
C LEU A 72 2.10 8.81 16.64
N ASN A 73 2.79 7.72 16.94
CA ASN A 73 3.54 6.96 15.94
C ASN A 73 2.62 6.28 14.92
N ALA A 74 1.48 5.75 15.35
CA ALA A 74 0.45 5.20 14.47
C ALA A 74 -0.12 6.28 13.53
N LEU A 75 -0.41 7.49 14.05
CA LEU A 75 -0.86 8.62 13.24
C LEU A 75 0.17 9.00 12.18
N LYS A 76 1.44 9.10 12.56
CA LYS A 76 2.53 9.40 11.61
C LYS A 76 2.63 8.34 10.53
N ALA A 77 2.57 7.06 10.92
CA ALA A 77 2.64 5.92 10.00
C ALA A 77 1.48 5.96 8.99
N ASP A 78 0.27 6.14 9.49
CA ASP A 78 -0.93 6.25 8.66
C ASP A 78 -0.86 7.47 7.72
N MET A 79 -0.34 8.61 8.19
CA MET A 79 -0.13 9.80 7.37
C MET A 79 0.82 9.52 6.21
N PHE A 80 1.97 8.87 6.47
CA PHE A 80 2.92 8.51 5.43
C PHE A 80 2.29 7.56 4.41
N SER A 81 1.67 6.47 4.85
CA SER A 81 1.07 5.48 3.94
C SER A 81 -0.09 6.05 3.12
N CYS A 82 -0.91 6.93 3.69
CA CYS A 82 -1.95 7.63 2.93
C CYS A 82 -1.33 8.53 1.84
N ALA A 83 -0.31 9.31 2.19
CA ALA A 83 0.36 10.20 1.26
C ALA A 83 1.07 9.43 0.12
N VAL A 84 1.62 8.24 0.40
CA VAL A 84 2.14 7.36 -0.66
C VAL A 84 1.03 6.92 -1.61
N GLY A 85 -0.15 6.56 -1.09
CA GLY A 85 -1.30 6.18 -1.91
C GLY A 85 -1.79 7.30 -2.84
N GLU A 86 -1.70 8.55 -2.40
CA GLU A 86 -2.04 9.73 -3.22
C GLU A 86 -1.09 9.92 -4.41
N ILE A 87 0.17 9.47 -4.30
CA ILE A 87 1.14 9.48 -5.41
C ILE A 87 0.97 8.24 -6.29
N GLU A 88 0.74 7.08 -5.68
CA GLU A 88 0.65 5.79 -6.39
C GLU A 88 -0.51 5.78 -7.40
N GLY A 89 -1.67 6.33 -7.04
CA GLY A 89 -2.85 6.38 -7.91
C GLY A 89 -2.58 7.09 -9.24
N PRO A 90 -2.24 8.39 -9.25
CA PRO A 90 -1.90 9.13 -10.45
C PRO A 90 -0.69 8.55 -11.19
N PHE A 91 0.30 8.01 -10.47
CA PHE A 91 1.45 7.37 -11.11
C PHE A 91 1.05 6.14 -11.94
N ILE A 92 0.18 5.28 -11.40
CA ILE A 92 -0.37 4.12 -12.13
C ILE A 92 -1.21 4.59 -13.32
N ASP A 93 -2.06 5.59 -13.13
CA ASP A 93 -2.95 6.11 -14.17
C ASP A 93 -2.14 6.65 -15.37
N PHE A 94 -1.16 7.54 -15.12
CA PHE A 94 -0.29 8.12 -16.14
C PHE A 94 0.68 7.13 -16.80
N THR A 95 0.89 5.95 -16.23
CA THR A 95 1.79 4.93 -16.75
C THR A 95 1.04 3.87 -17.56
N TYR A 96 -0.18 3.52 -17.15
CA TYR A 96 -0.89 2.35 -17.68
C TYR A 96 -2.27 2.64 -18.29
N MET A 97 -2.92 3.76 -17.94
CA MET A 97 -4.28 4.07 -18.39
C MET A 97 -4.30 5.24 -19.37
N THR A 98 -3.60 6.33 -19.06
CA THR A 98 -3.64 7.56 -19.85
C THR A 98 -2.57 7.54 -20.95
N GLN A 99 -3.02 7.46 -22.22
CA GLN A 99 -2.17 7.68 -23.41
C GLN A 99 -2.53 8.97 -24.16
N ASP A 100 -3.50 9.74 -23.67
CA ASP A 100 -4.04 10.90 -24.37
C ASP A 100 -3.11 12.13 -24.27
N GLU A 101 -2.98 12.87 -25.37
CA GLU A 101 -2.16 14.10 -25.46
C GLU A 101 -2.70 15.20 -24.52
N ALA A 102 -4.02 15.21 -24.28
CA ALA A 102 -4.70 16.24 -23.48
C ALA A 102 -4.31 16.24 -21.99
N GLU A 103 -3.90 15.09 -21.44
CA GLU A 103 -3.55 14.96 -20.02
C GLU A 103 -2.04 15.12 -19.74
N LYS A 104 -1.22 15.29 -20.79
CA LYS A 104 0.22 15.59 -20.66
C LYS A 104 0.53 16.76 -19.71
N PRO A 105 -0.25 17.86 -19.69
CA PRO A 105 -0.01 18.96 -18.74
C PRO A 105 -0.21 18.54 -17.28
N GLN A 106 -1.23 17.71 -16.98
CA GLN A 106 -1.49 17.21 -15.62
C GLN A 106 -0.36 16.27 -15.17
N LYS A 107 0.11 15.40 -16.07
CA LYS A 107 1.28 14.55 -15.82
C LYS A 107 2.53 15.39 -15.52
N LYS A 108 2.74 16.48 -16.25
CA LYS A 108 3.87 17.40 -16.04
C LYS A 108 3.79 18.09 -14.67
N VAL A 109 2.63 18.65 -14.31
CA VAL A 109 2.41 19.27 -12.98
C VAL A 109 2.59 18.24 -11.86
N PHE A 110 2.09 17.01 -12.05
CA PHE A 110 2.29 15.94 -11.08
C PHE A 110 3.78 15.63 -10.86
N ILE A 111 4.55 15.48 -11.93
CA ILE A 111 5.99 15.16 -11.85
C ILE A 111 6.82 16.33 -11.34
N GLU A 112 6.53 17.55 -11.77
CA GLU A 112 7.37 18.74 -11.48
C GLU A 112 7.01 19.44 -10.18
N GLU A 113 5.76 19.32 -9.71
CA GLU A 113 5.29 20.01 -8.50
C GLU A 113 4.87 19.03 -7.41
N THR A 114 3.98 18.08 -7.72
CA THR A 114 3.37 17.21 -6.70
C THR A 114 4.38 16.23 -6.13
N VAL A 115 5.10 15.50 -6.98
CA VAL A 115 6.11 14.52 -6.56
C VAL A 115 7.19 15.18 -5.68
N PRO A 116 7.87 16.27 -6.09
CA PRO A 116 8.88 16.90 -5.25
C PRO A 116 8.35 17.40 -3.90
N LYS A 117 7.13 17.94 -3.87
CA LYS A 117 6.50 18.41 -2.63
C LYS A 117 6.28 17.27 -1.64
N PHE A 118 5.77 16.13 -2.10
CA PHE A 118 5.57 14.97 -1.23
C PHE A 118 6.90 14.37 -0.77
N PHE A 119 7.87 14.23 -1.67
CA PHE A 119 9.20 13.71 -1.34
C PHE A 119 9.92 14.60 -0.31
N ALA A 120 9.82 15.92 -0.41
CA ALA A 120 10.38 16.83 0.58
C ALA A 120 9.75 16.68 1.98
N VAL A 121 8.50 16.21 2.06
CA VAL A 121 7.86 15.85 3.34
C VAL A 121 8.34 14.48 3.81
N PHE A 122 8.42 13.50 2.90
CA PHE A 122 8.90 12.15 3.22
C PHE A 122 10.33 12.15 3.74
N GLU A 123 11.23 12.91 3.14
CA GLU A 123 12.61 13.06 3.60
C GLU A 123 12.68 13.53 5.07
N LYS A 124 11.77 14.40 5.50
CA LYS A 124 11.69 14.87 6.89
C LYS A 124 11.10 13.84 7.85
N MET A 125 10.39 12.84 7.33
CA MET A 125 9.80 11.75 8.11
C MET A 125 10.74 10.56 8.28
N VAL A 126 11.81 10.47 7.47
CA VAL A 126 12.85 9.47 7.64
C VAL A 126 13.68 9.81 8.87
N VAL A 127 13.74 8.88 9.82
CA VAL A 127 14.61 8.97 10.99
C VAL A 127 15.59 7.80 10.89
N ASP A 128 16.85 8.12 10.58
CA ASP A 128 17.91 7.14 10.25
C ASP A 128 17.53 6.21 9.07
N ARG A 129 17.52 4.88 9.25
CA ARG A 129 17.18 3.90 8.20
C ARG A 129 15.69 3.62 8.06
N PHE A 130 14.86 4.14 8.96
CA PHE A 130 13.44 3.82 9.02
C PHE A 130 12.55 5.06 8.89
N ILE A 131 11.34 4.83 8.38
CA ILE A 131 10.29 5.84 8.32
C ILE A 131 9.65 5.88 9.71
N LEU A 132 9.76 7.03 10.38
CA LEU A 132 9.03 7.41 11.61
C LEU A 132 9.41 6.78 12.96
N ALA A 133 10.45 5.93 13.07
CA ALA A 133 10.92 5.43 14.37
C ALA A 133 12.31 4.75 14.30
N GLU A 134 12.88 4.38 15.46
CA GLU A 134 14.05 3.49 15.60
C GLU A 134 13.72 2.01 15.31
N GLN A 135 12.44 1.66 15.13
CA GLN A 135 11.96 0.30 14.85
C GLN A 135 11.21 0.23 13.52
N ILE A 136 11.21 -0.97 12.92
CA ILE A 136 10.53 -1.26 11.66
C ILE A 136 9.00 -1.15 11.82
N SER A 137 8.36 -0.39 10.93
CA SER A 137 6.90 -0.28 10.83
C SER A 137 6.43 -0.76 9.47
N TYR A 138 5.13 -1.00 9.32
CA TYR A 138 4.57 -1.41 8.02
C TYR A 138 4.78 -0.35 6.91
N CYS A 139 5.00 0.91 7.27
CA CYS A 139 5.33 1.98 6.33
C CYS A 139 6.69 1.76 5.65
N ASN A 140 7.60 1.05 6.32
CA ASN A 140 8.88 0.67 5.73
C ASN A 140 8.70 -0.37 4.62
N CYS A 141 7.63 -1.18 4.63
CA CYS A 141 7.38 -2.14 3.55
C CYS A 141 7.08 -1.48 2.19
N PHE A 142 6.85 -0.15 2.16
CA PHE A 142 6.74 0.64 0.94
C PHE A 142 8.11 1.06 0.38
N SER A 143 9.18 1.03 1.17
CA SER A 143 10.53 1.32 0.70
C SER A 143 11.29 0.00 0.43
N ARG A 144 11.95 -0.08 -0.74
CA ARG A 144 12.65 -1.30 -1.22
C ARG A 144 13.83 -1.77 -0.33
N ASN A 145 14.13 -1.07 0.76
CA ASN A 145 15.31 -1.30 1.59
C ASN A 145 15.03 -2.06 2.90
N VAL A 146 13.88 -2.72 3.02
CA VAL A 146 13.64 -3.63 4.14
C VAL A 146 14.38 -4.94 3.88
N GLU A 147 15.64 -5.00 4.29
CA GLU A 147 16.32 -6.28 4.48
C GLU A 147 15.62 -7.03 5.62
N THR A 148 15.12 -8.22 5.31
CA THR A 148 14.59 -9.16 6.30
C THR A 148 15.70 -9.50 7.30
N PRO A 149 15.49 -9.37 8.62
CA PRO A 149 16.42 -9.94 9.59
C PRO A 149 16.48 -11.46 9.35
N LYS A 150 17.70 -12.00 9.28
CA LYS A 150 17.95 -13.44 9.20
C LYS A 150 17.52 -14.17 10.47
#